data_AF-B6XXE4-F1
#
_entry.id   AF-B6XXE4-F1
#
_cell.length_a   1.000
_cell.length_b   1.000
_cell.length_c   1.000
_cell.angle_alpha   90.00
_cell.angle_beta   90.00
_cell.angle_gamma   90.00
#
_symmetry.space_group_name_H-M   'P 1'
#
loop_
_entity.id
_entity.type
_entity.pdbx_description
1 polymer ?
#
loop_
_entity_poly.entity_id
_entity_poly.type
_entity_poly.pdbx_seq_one_letter_code
_entity_poly.pdbx_strand_id
1 'polypeptide(L)'
;MMKKVFAAILSIALIAGVSACGEKKAEGPDYADDEAMSIIAEGFSNRSSLIDKLKGQGKDTSESKNLQQIIQAEIDNDKPLKARQFKDSKLQEQIIAYLNSLDDQLAVVKKYSSTSAEYTTAWSEAYDKRSTILKTFVDKYGLKVDSKYQDTLDDLVRNGNSVQEKNETDQVINNLVSSAQFDRTEAEYGGYYTYSAVIENTSKINFSNVSLLLALYDADGVKVEETFANTSSWAAGEKVRFEAGTDVNAAQVKVSVSNYDVVK
;
A
#
# COMPACT_ATOMS: atom_id res chain seq x y z
N MET A 1 57.23 53.94 25.51
CA MET A 1 55.79 53.64 25.65
C MET A 1 55.61 52.13 25.52
N MET A 2 55.00 51.51 26.55
CA MET A 2 54.27 50.22 26.60
C MET A 2 54.61 49.12 25.57
N LYS A 3 54.84 47.84 25.92
CA LYS A 3 54.48 47.06 27.11
C LYS A 3 55.38 45.82 27.16
N LYS A 4 55.75 45.45 28.38
CA LYS A 4 56.32 44.16 28.79
C LYS A 4 55.32 43.04 28.48
N VAL A 5 55.78 41.81 28.24
CA VAL A 5 55.52 40.62 29.09
C VAL A 5 56.54 39.53 28.72
N PHE A 6 57.20 39.04 29.76
CA PHE A 6 58.14 37.92 29.82
C PHE A 6 57.41 36.57 29.72
N ALA A 7 58.09 35.54 29.20
CA ALA A 7 58.19 34.24 29.88
C ALA A 7 59.34 33.43 29.27
N ALA A 8 60.34 33.13 30.11
CA ALA A 8 61.48 32.28 29.81
C ALA A 8 61.30 30.88 30.43
N ILE A 9 61.45 29.86 29.58
CA ILE A 9 62.18 28.58 29.72
C ILE A 9 62.31 27.97 31.13
N LEU A 10 61.83 26.72 31.30
CA LEU A 10 62.64 25.62 31.84
C LEU A 10 62.04 24.23 31.54
N SER A 11 62.94 23.28 31.36
CA SER A 11 62.80 21.98 30.69
C SER A 11 62.67 20.79 31.66
N ILE A 12 62.34 19.62 31.09
CA ILE A 12 62.59 18.22 31.54
C ILE A 12 61.47 17.52 32.33
N ALA A 13 60.86 16.48 31.72
CA ALA A 13 61.09 15.08 32.10
C ALA A 13 60.26 14.11 31.23
N LEU A 14 60.96 13.19 30.54
CA LEU A 14 60.37 11.95 30.06
C LEU A 14 59.90 11.11 31.26
N ILE A 15 58.64 10.67 31.24
CA ILE A 15 58.24 9.44 31.91
C ILE A 15 57.49 8.60 30.89
N ALA A 16 58.11 7.47 30.54
CA ALA A 16 57.49 6.40 29.78
C ALA A 16 56.32 5.83 30.58
N GLY A 17 55.10 6.03 30.09
CA GLY A 17 53.91 5.30 30.51
C GLY A 17 53.41 4.48 29.34
N VAL A 18 53.79 3.20 29.29
CA VAL A 18 53.15 2.21 28.42
C VAL A 18 51.71 2.06 28.93
N SER A 19 50.76 2.70 28.25
CA SER A 19 49.34 2.44 28.44
C SER A 19 48.81 1.93 27.11
N ALA A 20 48.49 0.63 27.11
CA ALA A 20 47.82 -0.05 26.03
C ALA A 20 46.43 0.58 25.79
N CYS A 21 46.36 1.63 24.97
CA CYS A 21 45.13 2.03 24.31
C CYS A 21 45.14 1.35 22.95
N GLY A 22 44.62 0.13 22.90
CA GLY A 22 44.13 -0.40 21.64
C GLY A 22 43.08 0.59 21.14
N GLU A 23 43.32 1.21 19.99
CA GLU A 23 42.29 1.94 19.26
C GLU A 23 41.12 0.97 19.04
N LYS A 24 40.07 1.09 19.86
CA LYS A 24 38.76 0.66 19.43
C LYS A 24 38.45 1.55 18.23
N LYS A 25 38.63 1.01 17.02
CA LYS A 25 37.91 1.53 15.86
C LYS A 25 36.48 1.71 16.32
N ALA A 26 35.96 2.94 16.21
CA ALA A 26 34.54 3.15 16.39
C ALA A 26 33.84 2.18 15.44
N GLU A 27 33.19 1.15 15.99
CA GLU A 27 32.23 0.37 15.22
C GLU A 27 31.27 1.39 14.64
N GLY A 28 31.10 1.36 13.32
CA GLY A 28 30.13 2.23 12.66
C GLY A 28 28.74 2.04 13.27
N PRO A 29 27.79 2.92 12.97
CA PRO A 29 26.41 2.76 13.42
C PRO A 29 25.91 1.33 13.19
N ASP A 30 25.34 0.75 14.25
CA ASP A 30 24.73 -0.57 14.28
C ASP A 30 23.41 -0.53 13.51
N TYR A 31 23.47 -0.95 12.25
CA TYR A 31 22.36 -0.91 11.30
C TYR A 31 21.58 -2.23 11.30
N ALA A 32 20.25 -2.15 11.27
CA ALA A 32 19.38 -3.32 11.33
C ALA A 32 19.15 -4.01 9.97
N ASP A 33 19.75 -3.53 8.88
CA ASP A 33 19.53 -4.03 7.52
C ASP A 33 19.67 -5.56 7.41
N ASP A 34 20.69 -6.14 8.04
CA ASP A 34 21.00 -7.58 7.94
C ASP A 34 20.12 -8.45 8.87
N GLU A 35 19.55 -7.88 9.93
CA GLU A 35 18.74 -8.60 10.92
C GLU A 35 17.23 -8.45 10.70
N ALA A 36 16.79 -7.41 10.00
CA ALA A 36 15.38 -7.02 9.91
C ALA A 36 14.48 -8.12 9.33
N MET A 37 14.92 -8.80 8.27
CA MET A 37 14.13 -9.90 7.69
C MET A 37 14.05 -11.11 8.60
N SER A 38 15.09 -11.38 9.40
CA SER A 38 15.07 -12.46 10.39
C SER A 38 14.09 -12.13 11.52
N ILE A 39 14.08 -10.88 11.99
CA ILE A 39 13.13 -10.41 13.01
C ILE A 39 11.69 -10.50 12.49
N ILE A 40 11.41 -10.01 11.28
CA ILE A 40 10.07 -10.11 10.67
C ILE A 40 9.65 -11.57 10.47
N ALA A 41 10.58 -12.44 10.05
CA ALA A 41 10.30 -13.88 9.92
C ALA A 41 9.93 -14.53 11.26
N GLU A 42 10.59 -14.12 12.34
CA GLU A 42 10.26 -14.56 13.71
C GLU A 42 8.86 -14.08 14.13
N GLY A 43 8.53 -12.82 13.89
CA GLY A 43 7.20 -12.26 14.17
C GLY A 43 6.09 -12.99 13.42
N PHE A 44 6.30 -13.24 12.13
CA PHE A 44 5.40 -14.03 11.29
C PHE A 44 5.23 -15.47 11.81
N SER A 45 6.33 -16.10 12.23
CA SER A 45 6.32 -17.46 12.75
C SER A 45 5.64 -17.54 14.11
N ASN A 46 5.82 -16.54 14.97
CA ASN A 46 5.14 -16.42 16.26
C ASN A 46 3.63 -16.29 16.08
N ARG A 47 3.19 -15.45 15.12
CA ARG A 47 1.79 -15.35 14.72
C ARG A 47 1.22 -16.68 14.25
N SER A 48 1.90 -17.33 13.33
CA SER A 48 1.45 -18.58 12.70
C SER A 48 1.39 -19.73 13.72
N SER A 49 2.39 -19.82 14.59
CA SER A 49 2.43 -20.78 15.70
C SER A 49 1.28 -20.58 16.69
N LEU A 50 0.91 -19.33 16.98
CA LEU A 50 -0.22 -19.03 17.84
C LEU A 50 -1.55 -19.45 17.19
N ILE A 51 -1.72 -19.23 15.88
CA ILE A 51 -2.88 -19.73 15.12
C ILE A 51 -2.99 -21.25 15.23
N ASP A 52 -1.91 -22.00 14.98
CA ASP A 52 -1.88 -23.46 15.10
C ASP A 52 -2.30 -23.92 16.50
N LYS A 53 -1.72 -23.30 17.53
CA LYS A 53 -2.01 -23.61 18.93
C LYS A 53 -3.47 -23.39 19.27
N LEU A 54 -4.06 -22.26 18.84
CA LEU A 54 -5.46 -21.94 19.10
C LEU A 54 -6.40 -22.92 18.37
N LYS A 55 -6.11 -23.25 17.11
CA LYS A 55 -6.86 -24.27 16.35
C LYS A 55 -6.80 -25.64 17.03
N GLY A 56 -5.61 -26.05 17.50
CA GLY A 56 -5.43 -27.28 18.27
C GLY A 56 -6.20 -27.31 19.59
N GLN A 57 -6.57 -26.16 20.13
CA GLN A 57 -7.44 -26.00 21.30
C GLN A 57 -8.94 -25.93 20.94
N GLY A 58 -9.31 -26.06 19.67
CA GLY A 58 -10.69 -25.90 19.20
C GLY A 58 -11.20 -24.46 19.24
N LYS A 59 -10.30 -23.46 19.29
CA LYS A 59 -10.68 -22.05 19.32
C LYS A 59 -10.79 -21.48 17.91
N ASP A 60 -11.80 -20.64 17.71
CA ASP A 60 -11.98 -19.89 16.46
C ASP A 60 -10.97 -18.74 16.39
N THR A 61 -10.03 -18.83 15.45
CA THR A 61 -8.99 -17.81 15.23
C THR A 61 -9.51 -16.53 14.58
N SER A 62 -10.76 -16.54 14.08
CA SER A 62 -11.45 -15.34 13.56
C SER A 62 -12.23 -14.59 14.65
N GLU A 63 -12.43 -15.20 15.84
CA GLU A 63 -13.02 -14.50 16.98
C GLU A 63 -12.16 -13.28 17.34
N SER A 64 -12.80 -12.10 17.49
CA SER A 64 -12.10 -10.82 17.68
C SER A 64 -11.01 -10.88 18.77
N LYS A 65 -11.30 -11.51 19.92
CA LYS A 65 -10.32 -11.64 21.01
C LYS A 65 -9.08 -12.45 20.60
N ASN A 66 -9.28 -13.59 19.93
CA ASN A 66 -8.18 -14.46 19.49
C ASN A 66 -7.39 -13.78 18.36
N LEU A 67 -8.08 -13.15 17.41
CA LEU A 67 -7.44 -12.44 16.30
C LEU A 67 -6.61 -11.24 16.77
N GLN A 68 -7.07 -10.49 17.78
CA GLN A 68 -6.27 -9.44 18.42
C GLN A 68 -4.97 -9.99 19.01
N GLN A 69 -5.02 -11.12 19.71
CA GLN A 69 -3.82 -11.75 20.28
C GLN A 69 -2.85 -12.23 19.18
N ILE A 70 -3.39 -12.80 18.10
CA ILE A 70 -2.62 -13.25 16.93
C ILE A 70 -1.86 -12.09 16.29
N ILE A 71 -2.53 -10.96 16.05
CA ILE A 71 -1.90 -9.77 15.45
C ILE A 71 -0.90 -9.14 16.42
N GLN A 72 -1.27 -9.03 17.70
CA GLN A 72 -0.42 -8.43 18.73
C GLN A 72 0.90 -9.20 18.92
N ALA A 73 0.90 -10.52 18.77
CA ALA A 73 2.12 -11.33 18.86
C ALA A 73 3.17 -10.93 17.80
N GLU A 74 2.73 -10.60 16.58
CA GLU A 74 3.60 -10.14 15.50
C GLU A 74 4.09 -8.71 15.76
N ILE A 75 3.19 -7.80 16.17
CA ILE A 75 3.53 -6.42 16.54
C ILE A 75 4.57 -6.39 17.66
N ASP A 76 4.39 -7.18 18.71
CA ASP A 76 5.28 -7.19 19.86
C ASP A 76 6.69 -7.69 19.53
N ASN A 77 6.79 -8.59 18.56
CA ASN A 77 8.06 -9.06 18.03
C ASN A 77 8.77 -7.96 17.22
N ASP A 78 8.04 -7.33 16.30
CA ASP A 78 8.64 -6.50 15.26
C ASP A 78 8.80 -5.03 15.68
N LYS A 79 8.08 -4.57 16.74
CA LYS A 79 8.13 -3.18 17.23
C LYS A 79 9.53 -2.62 17.52
N PRO A 80 10.56 -3.39 17.96
CA PRO A 80 11.88 -2.83 18.19
C PRO A 80 12.50 -2.22 16.92
N LEU A 81 12.12 -2.73 15.74
CA LEU A 81 12.60 -2.21 14.45
C LEU A 81 12.21 -0.74 14.22
N LYS A 82 11.15 -0.22 14.86
CA LYS A 82 10.75 1.21 14.74
C LYS A 82 11.86 2.16 15.21
N ALA A 83 12.68 1.73 16.16
CA ALA A 83 13.73 2.55 16.77
C ALA A 83 15.14 2.25 16.23
N ARG A 84 15.31 1.23 15.38
CA ARG A 84 16.61 0.87 14.81
C ARG A 84 17.01 1.83 13.70
N GLN A 85 18.32 1.98 13.51
CA GLN A 85 18.87 2.72 12.38
C GLN A 85 19.01 1.77 11.20
N PHE A 86 18.80 2.30 9.99
CA PHE A 86 18.95 1.58 8.75
C PHE A 86 19.85 2.36 7.82
N LYS A 87 20.66 1.64 7.06
CA LYS A 87 21.44 2.21 5.96
C LYS A 87 20.57 2.34 4.71
N ASP A 88 19.73 1.33 4.45
CA ASP A 88 18.71 1.36 3.41
C ASP A 88 17.44 2.05 3.93
N SER A 89 17.27 3.32 3.53
CA SER A 89 16.10 4.11 3.88
C SER A 89 14.80 3.56 3.26
N LYS A 90 14.89 2.82 2.14
CA LYS A 90 13.73 2.17 1.53
C LYS A 90 13.33 0.91 2.27
N LEU A 91 14.29 0.15 2.80
CA LEU A 91 13.99 -0.94 3.71
C LEU A 91 13.30 -0.42 4.98
N GLN A 92 13.84 0.65 5.58
CA GLN A 92 13.23 1.28 6.75
C GLN A 92 11.79 1.73 6.48
N GLU A 93 11.55 2.42 5.35
CA GLU A 93 10.21 2.87 4.95
C GLU A 93 9.22 1.69 4.85
N GLN A 94 9.64 0.57 4.24
CA GLN A 94 8.81 -0.63 4.11
C GLN A 94 8.53 -1.30 5.47
N ILE A 95 9.51 -1.36 6.38
CA ILE A 95 9.32 -1.91 7.73
C ILE A 95 8.34 -1.06 8.54
N ILE A 96 8.45 0.26 8.47
CA ILE A 96 7.49 1.15 9.13
C ILE A 96 6.09 0.96 8.52
N ALA A 97 5.99 0.86 7.19
CA ALA A 97 4.71 0.59 6.53
C ALA A 97 4.11 -0.76 6.95
N TYR A 98 4.96 -1.79 7.10
CA TYR A 98 4.55 -3.12 7.55
C TYR A 98 3.97 -3.09 8.96
N LEU A 99 4.68 -2.49 9.90
CA LEU A 99 4.22 -2.34 11.28
C LEU A 99 2.93 -1.53 11.37
N ASN A 100 2.82 -0.46 10.57
CA ASN A 100 1.58 0.31 10.48
C ASN A 100 0.43 -0.54 9.93
N SER A 101 0.67 -1.43 8.96
CA SER A 101 -0.37 -2.35 8.46
C SER A 101 -0.85 -3.35 9.52
N LEU A 102 0.03 -3.78 10.43
CA LEU A 102 -0.36 -4.62 11.57
C LEU A 102 -1.17 -3.82 12.59
N ASP A 103 -0.75 -2.57 12.88
CA ASP A 103 -1.49 -1.65 13.73
C ASP A 103 -2.90 -1.37 13.14
N ASP A 104 -3.00 -1.19 11.81
CA ASP A 104 -4.26 -1.03 11.07
C ASP A 104 -5.15 -2.28 11.23
N GLN A 105 -4.60 -3.48 11.01
CA GLN A 105 -5.32 -4.75 11.21
C GLN A 105 -5.86 -4.85 12.66
N LEU A 106 -5.04 -4.53 13.65
CA LEU A 106 -5.44 -4.57 15.05
C LEU A 106 -6.55 -3.55 15.36
N ALA A 107 -6.47 -2.36 14.79
CA ALA A 107 -7.48 -1.31 14.95
C ALA A 107 -8.83 -1.73 14.35
N VAL A 108 -8.84 -2.36 13.17
CA VAL A 108 -10.07 -2.87 12.54
C VAL A 108 -10.77 -3.89 13.43
N VAL A 109 -10.03 -4.88 13.94
CA VAL A 109 -10.58 -5.95 14.79
C VAL A 109 -11.11 -5.44 16.13
N LYS A 110 -10.55 -4.34 16.64
CA LYS A 110 -11.03 -3.65 17.85
C LYS A 110 -12.27 -2.80 17.60
N LYS A 111 -12.38 -2.19 16.42
CA LYS A 111 -13.39 -1.18 16.12
C LYS A 111 -14.69 -1.75 15.59
N TYR A 112 -14.62 -2.77 14.74
CA TYR A 112 -15.77 -3.25 14.00
C TYR A 112 -16.16 -4.69 14.38
N SER A 113 -17.45 -5.00 14.26
CA SER A 113 -17.93 -6.38 14.32
C SER A 113 -17.45 -7.15 13.09
N SER A 114 -16.98 -8.39 13.26
CA SER A 114 -16.48 -9.22 12.14
C SER A 114 -17.54 -9.53 11.07
N THR A 115 -18.81 -9.28 11.37
CA THR A 115 -19.95 -9.46 10.45
C THR A 115 -20.37 -8.18 9.74
N SER A 116 -19.73 -7.04 10.02
CA SER A 116 -20.11 -5.75 9.43
C SER A 116 -19.47 -5.54 8.06
N ALA A 117 -20.15 -4.77 7.21
CA ALA A 117 -19.61 -4.38 5.90
C ALA A 117 -18.33 -3.55 6.07
N GLU A 118 -18.30 -2.65 7.05
CA GLU A 118 -17.14 -1.81 7.38
C GLU A 118 -15.95 -2.64 7.83
N TYR A 119 -16.16 -3.72 8.60
CA TYR A 119 -15.10 -4.65 8.94
C TYR A 119 -14.53 -5.30 7.68
N THR A 120 -15.39 -5.80 6.80
CA THR A 120 -14.97 -6.51 5.58
C THR A 120 -14.11 -5.59 4.70
N THR A 121 -14.53 -4.36 4.47
CA THR A 121 -13.78 -3.37 3.70
C THR A 121 -12.45 -3.01 4.38
N ALA A 122 -12.50 -2.57 5.64
CA ALA A 122 -11.30 -2.09 6.32
C ALA A 122 -10.28 -3.22 6.60
N TRP A 123 -10.75 -4.44 6.84
CA TRP A 123 -9.89 -5.61 7.00
C TRP A 123 -9.19 -5.95 5.69
N SER A 124 -9.92 -5.95 4.57
CA SER A 124 -9.35 -6.23 3.25
C SER A 124 -8.27 -5.21 2.89
N GLU A 125 -8.52 -3.92 3.10
CA GLU A 125 -7.52 -2.85 2.88
C GLU A 125 -6.24 -3.07 3.71
N ALA A 126 -6.38 -3.35 5.01
CA ALA A 126 -5.23 -3.60 5.88
C ALA A 126 -4.49 -4.90 5.52
N TYR A 127 -5.23 -5.94 5.12
CA TYR A 127 -4.69 -7.22 4.67
C TYR A 127 -3.92 -7.11 3.34
N ASP A 128 -4.45 -6.37 2.37
CA ASP A 128 -3.85 -6.12 1.07
C ASP A 128 -2.58 -5.29 1.19
N LYS A 129 -2.59 -4.28 2.07
CA LYS A 129 -1.40 -3.49 2.42
C LYS A 129 -0.30 -4.39 3.00
N ARG A 130 -0.62 -5.21 4.01
CA ARG A 130 0.33 -6.17 4.59
C ARG A 130 0.90 -7.13 3.54
N SER A 131 0.03 -7.68 2.69
CA SER A 131 0.38 -8.65 1.64
C SER A 131 1.35 -8.05 0.62
N THR A 132 1.10 -6.82 0.17
CA THR A 132 1.95 -6.11 -0.79
C THR A 132 3.35 -5.84 -0.22
N ILE A 133 3.43 -5.52 1.07
CA ILE A 133 4.71 -5.26 1.74
C ILE A 133 5.48 -6.57 1.97
N LEU A 134 4.81 -7.65 2.40
CA LEU A 134 5.43 -8.97 2.53
C LEU A 134 5.97 -9.48 1.20
N LYS A 135 5.23 -9.28 0.10
CA LYS A 135 5.75 -9.54 -1.26
C LYS A 135 7.04 -8.77 -1.52
N THR A 136 7.08 -7.48 -1.19
CA THR A 136 8.29 -6.66 -1.35
C THR A 136 9.46 -7.21 -0.52
N PHE A 137 9.20 -7.65 0.70
CA PHE A 137 10.21 -8.30 1.55
C PHE A 137 10.73 -9.61 0.96
N VAL A 138 9.87 -10.44 0.38
CA VAL A 138 10.28 -11.68 -0.30
C VAL A 138 11.10 -11.36 -1.56
N ASP A 139 10.57 -10.53 -2.46
CA ASP A 139 11.15 -10.28 -3.78
C ASP A 139 12.46 -9.49 -3.73
N LYS A 140 12.57 -8.51 -2.82
CA LYS A 140 13.69 -7.55 -2.80
C LYS A 140 14.66 -7.75 -1.66
N TYR A 141 14.18 -8.20 -0.52
CA TYR A 141 14.97 -8.27 0.71
C TYR A 141 15.22 -9.70 1.20
N GLY A 142 14.68 -10.70 0.49
CA GLY A 142 14.98 -12.11 0.74
C GLY A 142 14.36 -12.67 2.02
N LEU A 143 13.20 -12.15 2.44
CA LEU A 143 12.43 -12.73 3.55
C LEU A 143 12.18 -14.22 3.33
N LYS A 144 12.50 -15.03 4.34
CA LYS A 144 12.25 -16.47 4.38
C LYS A 144 11.70 -16.85 5.73
N VAL A 145 10.77 -17.80 5.74
CA VAL A 145 10.18 -18.35 6.97
C VAL A 145 10.49 -19.85 7.06
N ASP A 146 10.16 -20.46 8.20
CA ASP A 146 10.24 -21.91 8.33
C ASP A 146 9.35 -22.59 7.27
N SER A 147 9.81 -23.72 6.74
CA SER A 147 9.09 -24.54 5.76
C SER A 147 7.64 -24.83 6.16
N LYS A 148 7.37 -24.99 7.46
CA LYS A 148 6.03 -25.20 8.02
C LYS A 148 5.07 -24.03 7.72
N TYR A 149 5.59 -22.82 7.58
CA TYR A 149 4.81 -21.59 7.37
C TYR A 149 4.96 -21.00 5.96
N GLN A 150 5.72 -21.66 5.08
CA GLN A 150 5.96 -21.19 3.72
C GLN A 150 4.66 -21.03 2.92
N ASP A 151 3.76 -22.01 2.95
CA ASP A 151 2.48 -21.94 2.24
C ASP A 151 1.64 -20.72 2.68
N THR A 152 1.68 -20.37 3.97
CA THR A 152 0.97 -19.20 4.50
C THR A 152 1.59 -17.89 4.00
N LEU A 153 2.92 -17.83 3.89
CA LEU A 153 3.60 -16.68 3.30
C LEU A 153 3.32 -16.59 1.80
N ASP A 154 3.37 -17.70 1.07
CA ASP A 154 3.11 -17.77 -0.37
C ASP A 154 1.70 -17.30 -0.73
N ASP A 155 0.70 -17.63 0.09
CA ASP A 155 -0.67 -17.13 -0.09
C ASP A 155 -0.76 -15.60 0.05
N LEU A 156 -0.05 -15.02 1.02
CA LEU A 156 0.03 -13.55 1.19
C LEU A 156 0.77 -12.89 0.03
N VAL A 157 1.85 -13.50 -0.45
CA VAL A 157 2.60 -13.02 -1.62
C VAL A 157 1.71 -13.07 -2.87
N ARG A 158 0.94 -14.15 -3.05
CA ARG A 158 -0.04 -14.29 -4.14
C ARG A 158 -1.13 -13.23 -4.06
N ASN A 159 -1.63 -12.90 -2.87
CA ASN A 159 -2.55 -11.79 -2.68
C ASN A 159 -1.90 -10.45 -3.04
N GLY A 160 -0.67 -10.21 -2.59
CA GLY A 160 0.12 -9.02 -2.95
C GLY A 160 0.32 -8.87 -4.46
N ASN A 161 0.54 -9.97 -5.19
CA ASN A 161 0.57 -9.98 -6.66
C ASN A 161 -0.77 -9.52 -7.25
N SER A 162 -1.88 -10.11 -6.81
CA SER A 162 -3.22 -9.76 -7.28
C SER A 162 -3.56 -8.29 -7.04
N VAL A 163 -3.20 -7.75 -5.88
CA VAL A 163 -3.40 -6.33 -5.53
C VAL A 163 -2.56 -5.43 -6.43
N GLN A 164 -1.30 -5.80 -6.69
CA GLN A 164 -0.43 -5.05 -7.59
C GLN A 164 -1.00 -5.04 -9.02
N GLU A 165 -1.37 -6.20 -9.57
CA GLU A 165 -1.98 -6.33 -10.91
C GLU A 165 -3.27 -5.52 -11.03
N LYS A 166 -4.12 -5.55 -9.99
CA LYS A 166 -5.34 -4.75 -9.93
C LYS A 166 -5.03 -3.25 -9.96
N ASN A 167 -4.11 -2.77 -9.13
CA ASN A 167 -3.74 -1.36 -9.06
C ASN A 167 -3.14 -0.86 -10.38
N GLU A 168 -2.29 -1.67 -11.03
CA GLU A 168 -1.74 -1.36 -12.35
C GLU A 168 -2.86 -1.29 -13.41
N THR A 169 -3.82 -2.22 -13.35
CA THR A 169 -4.98 -2.21 -14.25
C THR A 169 -5.88 -1.01 -14.02
N ASP A 170 -6.19 -0.69 -12.76
CA ASP A 170 -6.97 0.48 -12.34
C ASP A 170 -6.31 1.77 -12.87
N GLN A 171 -4.98 1.89 -12.76
CA GLN A 171 -4.24 3.02 -13.32
C GLN A 171 -4.34 3.07 -14.85
N VAL A 172 -4.19 1.94 -15.54
CA VAL A 172 -4.29 1.88 -17.00
C VAL A 172 -5.65 2.38 -17.48
N ILE A 173 -6.75 1.82 -16.96
CA ILE A 173 -8.09 2.22 -17.42
C ILE A 173 -8.44 3.65 -17.01
N ASN A 174 -8.05 4.10 -15.82
CA ASN A 174 -8.23 5.50 -15.42
C ASN A 174 -7.46 6.46 -16.35
N ASN A 175 -6.26 6.08 -16.80
CA ASN A 175 -5.50 6.88 -17.75
C ASN A 175 -6.19 6.94 -19.12
N LEU A 176 -6.78 5.84 -19.59
CA LEU A 176 -7.55 5.82 -20.85
C LEU A 176 -8.71 6.82 -20.82
N VAL A 177 -9.43 6.91 -19.69
CA VAL A 177 -10.62 7.77 -19.57
C VAL A 177 -10.31 9.21 -19.16
N SER A 178 -9.18 9.46 -18.50
CA SER A 178 -8.85 10.80 -17.95
C SER A 178 -8.74 11.91 -19.00
N SER A 179 -8.47 11.55 -20.26
CA SER A 179 -8.39 12.49 -21.38
C SER A 179 -9.69 12.62 -22.19
N ALA A 180 -10.72 11.83 -21.86
CA ALA A 180 -11.97 11.81 -22.61
C ALA A 180 -12.75 13.12 -22.42
N GLN A 181 -13.13 13.75 -23.52
CA GLN A 181 -14.06 14.87 -23.54
C GLN A 181 -15.41 14.35 -24.05
N PHE A 182 -16.44 14.51 -23.24
CA PHE A 182 -17.80 14.13 -23.61
C PHE A 182 -18.49 15.31 -24.27
N ASP A 183 -18.73 15.19 -25.58
CA ASP A 183 -19.48 16.15 -26.36
C ASP A 183 -20.98 15.95 -26.13
N ARG A 184 -21.70 17.07 -26.03
CA ARG A 184 -23.15 17.09 -25.86
C ARG A 184 -23.84 17.26 -27.21
N THR A 185 -24.83 16.42 -27.47
CA THR A 185 -25.82 16.60 -28.54
C THR A 185 -27.21 16.71 -27.94
N GLU A 186 -28.13 17.40 -28.61
CA GLU A 186 -29.52 17.57 -28.16
C GLU A 186 -30.47 16.91 -29.17
N ALA A 187 -31.52 16.26 -28.66
CA ALA A 187 -32.56 15.67 -29.48
C ALA A 187 -33.35 16.75 -30.26
N GLU A 188 -33.90 16.39 -31.42
CA GLU A 188 -34.58 17.31 -32.34
C GLU A 188 -35.79 18.04 -31.70
N TYR A 189 -36.49 17.39 -30.77
CA TYR A 189 -37.62 17.96 -30.03
C TYR A 189 -37.22 18.72 -28.75
N GLY A 190 -35.92 18.82 -28.47
CA GLY A 190 -35.35 19.48 -27.29
C GLY A 190 -35.53 18.70 -25.99
N GLY A 191 -34.76 19.09 -24.96
CA GLY A 191 -34.96 18.61 -23.59
C GLY A 191 -34.34 17.25 -23.24
N TYR A 192 -33.80 16.51 -24.20
CA TYR A 192 -32.99 15.32 -23.97
C TYR A 192 -31.60 15.51 -24.59
N TYR A 193 -30.56 15.29 -23.79
CA TYR A 193 -29.16 15.45 -24.16
C TYR A 193 -28.45 14.11 -24.18
N THR A 194 -27.60 13.89 -25.18
CA THR A 194 -26.68 12.75 -25.23
C THR A 194 -25.25 13.25 -25.07
N TYR A 195 -24.57 12.74 -24.05
CA TYR A 195 -23.14 12.95 -23.82
C TYR A 195 -22.38 11.77 -24.40
N SER A 196 -21.45 12.04 -25.33
CA SER A 196 -20.71 10.99 -26.03
C SER A 196 -19.22 11.29 -26.11
N ALA A 197 -18.39 10.25 -26.00
CA ALA A 197 -16.96 10.31 -26.25
C ALA A 197 -16.50 9.05 -26.99
N VAL A 198 -15.61 9.20 -27.97
CA VAL A 198 -14.93 8.06 -28.59
C VAL A 198 -13.58 7.88 -27.92
N ILE A 199 -13.40 6.76 -27.23
CA ILE A 199 -12.17 6.46 -26.48
C ILE A 199 -11.49 5.25 -27.11
N GLU A 200 -10.20 5.36 -27.37
CA GLU A 200 -9.35 4.26 -27.85
C GLU A 200 -8.70 3.55 -26.67
N ASN A 201 -8.83 2.22 -26.60
CA ASN A 201 -8.06 1.42 -25.66
C ASN A 201 -6.62 1.29 -26.19
N THR A 202 -5.78 2.25 -25.83
CA THR A 202 -4.36 2.27 -26.21
C THR A 202 -3.49 1.31 -25.39
N SER A 203 -4.10 0.57 -24.45
CA SER A 203 -3.40 -0.43 -23.63
C SER A 203 -3.31 -1.79 -24.34
N LYS A 204 -2.66 -2.75 -23.67
CA LYS A 204 -2.61 -4.16 -24.10
C LYS A 204 -3.67 -5.04 -23.42
N ILE A 205 -4.54 -4.44 -22.60
CA ILE A 205 -5.52 -5.15 -21.78
C ILE A 205 -6.84 -5.19 -22.54
N ASN A 206 -7.47 -6.36 -22.63
CA ASN A 206 -8.83 -6.48 -23.12
C ASN A 206 -9.78 -6.30 -21.93
N PHE A 207 -10.67 -5.30 -22.02
CA PHE A 207 -11.68 -5.06 -20.99
C PHE A 207 -13.04 -5.58 -21.41
N SER A 208 -13.86 -5.93 -20.43
CA SER A 208 -15.29 -6.21 -20.59
C SER A 208 -16.10 -5.53 -19.50
N ASN A 209 -17.41 -5.40 -19.71
CA ASN A 209 -18.35 -4.80 -18.74
C ASN A 209 -17.88 -3.45 -18.19
N VAL A 210 -17.33 -2.60 -19.07
CA VAL A 210 -16.79 -1.29 -18.71
C VAL A 210 -17.93 -0.32 -18.50
N SER A 211 -17.96 0.30 -17.33
CA SER A 211 -18.92 1.31 -16.93
C SER A 211 -18.21 2.58 -16.51
N LEU A 212 -18.55 3.70 -17.16
CA LEU A 212 -18.07 5.04 -16.83
C LEU A 212 -19.18 5.81 -16.12
N LEU A 213 -18.87 6.37 -14.96
CA LEU A 213 -19.72 7.32 -14.25
C LEU A 213 -19.47 8.72 -14.83
N LEU A 214 -20.53 9.35 -15.32
CA LEU A 214 -20.53 10.75 -15.74
C LEU A 214 -21.26 11.56 -14.66
N ALA A 215 -20.48 12.31 -13.87
CA ALA A 215 -21.02 13.29 -12.93
C ALA A 215 -21.27 14.61 -13.68
N LEU A 216 -22.53 15.03 -13.71
CA LEU A 216 -23.01 16.21 -14.41
C LEU A 216 -23.09 17.38 -13.44
N TYR A 217 -22.54 18.51 -13.85
CA TYR A 217 -22.46 19.73 -13.04
C TYR A 217 -23.14 20.90 -13.75
N ASP A 218 -23.84 21.73 -12.99
CA ASP A 218 -24.37 23.01 -13.48
C ASP A 218 -23.28 24.09 -13.58
N ALA A 219 -23.67 25.30 -14.00
CA ALA A 219 -22.76 26.42 -14.19
C ALA A 219 -22.13 26.93 -12.88
N ASP A 220 -22.76 26.67 -11.73
CA ASP A 220 -22.24 27.01 -10.41
C ASP A 220 -21.29 25.93 -9.86
N GLY A 221 -21.10 24.84 -10.60
CA GLY A 221 -20.25 23.71 -10.22
C GLY A 221 -20.90 22.79 -9.19
N VAL A 222 -22.23 22.81 -9.06
CA VAL A 222 -23.00 21.88 -8.23
C VAL A 222 -23.25 20.60 -9.04
N LYS A 223 -23.00 19.44 -8.42
CA LYS A 223 -23.34 18.14 -9.03
C LYS A 223 -24.86 18.01 -9.05
N VAL A 224 -25.45 17.92 -10.25
CA VAL A 224 -26.90 17.85 -10.43
C VAL A 224 -27.38 16.42 -10.68
N GLU A 225 -26.58 15.59 -11.34
CA GLU A 225 -26.95 14.21 -11.68
C GLU A 225 -25.70 13.34 -11.90
N GLU A 226 -25.87 12.03 -11.78
CA GLU A 226 -24.92 11.01 -12.22
C GLU A 226 -25.60 10.09 -13.24
N THR A 227 -24.94 9.84 -14.36
CA THR A 227 -25.39 8.89 -15.40
C THR A 227 -24.23 7.98 -15.81
N PHE A 228 -24.53 6.89 -16.54
CA PHE A 228 -23.54 5.87 -16.89
C PHE A 228 -23.43 5.67 -18.40
N ALA A 229 -22.19 5.66 -18.89
CA ALA A 229 -21.86 5.24 -20.25
C ALA A 229 -21.14 3.89 -20.21
N ASN A 230 -21.64 2.90 -20.96
CA ASN A 230 -21.22 1.50 -20.80
C ASN A 230 -20.83 0.85 -22.14
N THR A 231 -19.93 -0.12 -22.09
CA THR A 231 -19.69 -1.08 -23.17
C THR A 231 -19.49 -2.49 -22.62
N SER A 232 -19.98 -3.51 -23.32
CA SER A 232 -19.80 -4.91 -22.92
C SER A 232 -18.39 -5.42 -23.21
N SER A 233 -17.72 -4.89 -24.23
CA SER A 233 -16.36 -5.25 -24.63
C SER A 233 -15.57 -4.04 -25.08
N TRP A 234 -14.28 -4.05 -24.79
CA TRP A 234 -13.33 -3.04 -25.24
C TRP A 234 -11.94 -3.65 -25.42
N ALA A 235 -11.69 -4.19 -26.61
CA ALA A 235 -10.46 -4.88 -26.93
C ALA A 235 -9.26 -3.92 -27.01
N ALA A 236 -8.05 -4.45 -26.85
CA ALA A 236 -6.82 -3.68 -27.06
C ALA A 236 -6.78 -3.11 -28.49
N GLY A 237 -6.51 -1.81 -28.60
CA GLY A 237 -6.51 -1.04 -29.86
C GLY A 237 -7.90 -0.65 -30.38
N GLU A 238 -8.99 -1.06 -29.72
CA GLU A 238 -10.35 -0.75 -30.18
C GLU A 238 -10.79 0.66 -29.76
N LYS A 239 -11.52 1.33 -30.67
CA LYS A 239 -12.25 2.56 -30.38
C LYS A 239 -13.69 2.24 -30.06
N VAL A 240 -14.15 2.66 -28.89
CA VAL A 240 -15.55 2.54 -28.47
C VAL A 240 -16.14 3.92 -28.29
N ARG A 241 -17.39 4.09 -28.75
CA ARG A 241 -18.19 5.27 -28.40
C ARG A 241 -18.94 4.98 -27.10
N PHE A 242 -18.60 5.71 -26.05
CA PHE A 242 -19.31 5.73 -24.79
C PHE A 242 -20.40 6.80 -24.87
N GLU A 243 -21.64 6.44 -24.57
CA GLU A 243 -22.79 7.35 -24.63
C GLU A 243 -23.66 7.22 -23.38
N ALA A 244 -24.16 8.34 -22.89
CA ALA A 244 -25.19 8.41 -21.85
C ALA A 244 -26.19 9.51 -22.20
N GLY A 245 -27.48 9.21 -22.04
CA GLY A 245 -28.55 10.17 -22.25
C GLY A 245 -29.16 10.66 -20.93
N THR A 246 -29.61 11.91 -20.89
CA THR A 246 -30.17 12.58 -19.70
C THR A 246 -31.02 13.79 -20.10
N ASP A 247 -31.92 14.23 -19.23
CA ASP A 247 -32.65 15.50 -19.36
C ASP A 247 -31.83 16.70 -18.85
N VAL A 248 -30.63 16.46 -18.30
CA VAL A 248 -29.77 17.50 -17.72
C VAL A 248 -28.89 18.16 -18.77
N ASN A 249 -29.04 19.48 -18.89
CA ASN A 249 -28.11 20.34 -19.63
C ASN A 249 -26.91 20.73 -18.76
N ALA A 250 -25.96 19.81 -18.60
CA ALA A 250 -24.74 20.04 -17.81
C ALA A 250 -23.85 21.10 -18.45
N ALA A 251 -23.28 21.99 -17.61
CA ALA A 251 -22.21 22.91 -17.97
C ALA A 251 -20.84 22.22 -17.96
N GLN A 252 -20.67 21.18 -17.12
CA GLN A 252 -19.46 20.38 -17.03
C GLN A 252 -19.80 18.90 -16.80
N VAL A 253 -19.02 18.02 -17.42
CA VAL A 253 -19.04 16.57 -17.18
C VAL A 253 -17.71 16.16 -16.58
N LYS A 254 -17.73 15.44 -15.45
CA LYS A 254 -16.56 14.76 -14.92
C LYS A 254 -16.76 13.26 -15.06
N VAL A 255 -15.81 12.59 -15.68
CA VAL A 255 -15.85 11.14 -15.90
C VAL A 255 -14.94 10.40 -14.91
N SER A 256 -15.40 9.25 -14.43
CA SER A 256 -14.59 8.29 -13.68
C SER A 256 -14.97 6.86 -14.03
N VAL A 257 -14.04 5.92 -13.89
CA VAL A 257 -14.32 4.49 -14.05
C VAL A 257 -15.17 4.01 -12.86
N SER A 258 -16.32 3.42 -13.14
CA SER A 258 -17.21 2.85 -12.12
C SER A 258 -17.00 1.35 -11.95
N ASN A 259 -16.85 0.62 -13.05
CA ASN A 259 -16.67 -0.83 -13.05
C ASN A 259 -15.98 -1.28 -14.33
N TYR A 260 -15.26 -2.40 -14.26
CA TYR A 260 -14.75 -3.13 -15.42
C TYR A 260 -14.36 -4.55 -15.01
N ASP A 261 -14.25 -5.42 -16.00
CA ASP A 261 -13.61 -6.74 -15.91
C ASP A 261 -12.42 -6.80 -16.87
N VAL A 262 -11.46 -7.69 -16.58
CA VAL A 262 -10.34 -8.02 -17.47
C VAL A 262 -10.59 -9.37 -18.12
N VAL A 263 -10.51 -9.42 -19.45
CA VAL A 263 -10.57 -10.66 -20.23
C VAL A 263 -9.17 -11.25 -20.31
N LYS A 264 -8.99 -12.45 -19.74
CA LYS A 264 -7.74 -13.23 -19.79
C LYS A 264 -7.62 -14.07 -21.05
#